data_AF-A0A556MW23-F1
#
_entry.id   AF-A0A556MW23-F1
#
_cell.length_a   1.000
_cell.length_b   1.000
_cell.length_c   1.000
_cell.angle_alpha   90.00
_cell.angle_beta   90.00
_cell.angle_gamma   90.00
#
_symmetry.space_group_name_H-M   'P 1'
#
loop_
_entity.id
_entity.type
_entity.pdbx_description
1 polymer ?
#
loop_
_entity_poly.entity_id
_entity_poly.type
_entity_poly.pdbx_seq_one_letter_code
_entity_poly.pdbx_strand_id
1 'polypeptide(L)'
;MRLLRIILLLSLLYCTNTVKAQDIPWIKDKPLKWKDFAGTPDNGPHDATTHSYLRYTFYHHLQDTVHQLSFKVECLFSTQRSWVRPGHEGENLLKHEQLHFDITELFARKLMAAFNAATYTANYREEIQAIFQRINNDRRDMQTKYDTQSNHSHDKGLQAVWEQYVHNKLEQFPRNY
;
A
#
# COMPACT_ATOMS: atom_id res chain seq x y z
N MET A 1 7.09 -57.16 -40.16
CA MET A 1 6.56 -56.81 -38.83
C MET A 1 7.23 -55.52 -38.35
N ARG A 2 6.40 -54.48 -38.13
CA ARG A 2 6.58 -53.29 -37.27
C ARG A 2 7.82 -52.39 -37.47
N LEU A 3 7.64 -51.36 -38.30
CA LEU A 3 8.38 -50.09 -38.22
C LEU A 3 7.93 -49.32 -36.97
N LEU A 4 8.84 -49.13 -36.01
CA LEU A 4 8.58 -48.37 -34.79
C LEU A 4 8.79 -46.87 -35.10
N ARG A 5 7.71 -46.11 -35.23
CA ARG A 5 7.75 -44.63 -35.32
C ARG A 5 7.91 -44.06 -33.91
N ILE A 6 9.09 -43.54 -33.59
CA ILE A 6 9.33 -42.77 -32.36
C ILE A 6 8.82 -41.34 -32.63
N ILE A 7 7.65 -41.01 -32.09
CA ILE A 7 7.14 -39.63 -32.07
C ILE A 7 7.73 -38.97 -30.82
N LEU A 8 8.73 -38.10 -31.02
CA LEU A 8 9.30 -37.27 -29.97
C LEU A 8 8.30 -36.15 -29.64
N LEU A 9 7.43 -36.38 -28.65
CA LEU A 9 6.59 -35.34 -28.05
C LEU A 9 7.49 -34.37 -27.28
N LEU A 10 7.91 -33.27 -27.92
CA LEU A 10 8.39 -32.10 -27.20
C LEU A 10 7.20 -31.51 -26.43
N SER A 11 7.06 -31.90 -25.16
CA SER A 11 6.23 -31.17 -24.22
C SER A 11 6.88 -29.80 -23.99
N LEU A 12 6.35 -28.76 -24.65
CA LEU A 12 6.59 -27.38 -24.22
C LEU A 12 6.06 -27.27 -22.79
N LEU A 13 6.96 -27.31 -21.82
CA LEU A 13 6.69 -26.86 -20.46
C LEU A 13 6.40 -25.35 -20.54
N TYR A 14 5.14 -25.00 -20.67
CA TYR A 14 4.66 -23.66 -20.37
C TYR A 14 4.86 -23.44 -18.87
N CYS A 15 6.02 -22.90 -18.50
CA CYS A 15 6.22 -22.36 -17.17
C CYS A 15 5.38 -21.08 -17.09
N THR A 16 4.13 -21.20 -16.66
CA THR A 16 3.36 -20.02 -16.28
C THR A 16 4.06 -19.44 -15.06
N ASN A 17 4.72 -18.29 -15.25
CA ASN A 17 5.10 -17.44 -14.13
C ASN A 17 3.81 -16.95 -13.50
N THR A 18 3.25 -17.75 -12.60
CA THR A 18 2.26 -17.27 -11.65
C THR A 18 3.01 -16.29 -10.77
N VAL A 19 3.00 -15.01 -11.17
CA VAL A 19 3.44 -13.91 -10.31
C VAL A 19 2.57 -14.02 -9.07
N LYS A 20 3.11 -14.60 -7.99
CA LYS A 20 2.43 -14.62 -6.70
C LYS A 20 2.07 -13.18 -6.37
N ALA A 21 0.84 -12.96 -5.89
CA ALA A 21 0.47 -11.69 -5.30
C ALA A 21 1.52 -11.33 -4.24
N GLN A 22 2.31 -10.30 -4.53
CA GLN A 22 3.38 -9.85 -3.68
C GLN A 22 3.01 -8.46 -3.20
N ASP A 23 2.75 -8.34 -1.90
CA ASP A 23 2.66 -7.03 -1.29
C ASP A 23 4.06 -6.51 -0.98
N ILE A 24 4.31 -5.25 -1.34
CA ILE A 24 5.57 -4.56 -1.08
C ILE A 24 5.39 -3.70 0.18
N PRO A 25 6.16 -3.92 1.25
CA PRO A 25 6.12 -3.03 2.40
C PRO A 25 6.78 -1.70 2.08
N TRP A 26 6.27 -0.62 2.66
CA TRP A 26 6.88 0.70 2.51
C TRP A 26 8.27 0.73 3.16
N ILE A 27 9.26 1.24 2.43
CA ILE A 27 10.66 1.38 2.88
C ILE A 27 11.19 2.72 2.33
N LYS A 28 11.72 3.58 3.21
CA LYS A 28 12.13 4.97 2.91
C LYS A 28 12.97 5.11 1.64
N ASP A 29 13.97 4.24 1.46
CA ASP A 29 14.93 4.33 0.34
C ASP A 29 14.65 3.32 -0.78
N LYS A 30 13.41 2.82 -0.89
CA LYS A 30 13.00 1.90 -1.95
C LYS A 30 11.68 2.37 -2.59
N PRO A 31 11.75 3.39 -3.48
CA PRO A 31 10.57 3.86 -4.20
C PRO A 31 10.04 2.79 -5.16
N LEU A 32 8.75 2.90 -5.46
CA LEU A 32 8.05 2.10 -6.46
C LEU A 32 8.65 2.33 -7.84
N LYS A 33 8.58 1.28 -8.66
CA LYS A 33 8.97 1.29 -10.06
C LYS A 33 7.81 0.76 -10.89
N TRP A 34 7.74 1.13 -12.16
CA TRP A 34 6.65 0.65 -13.03
C TRP A 34 6.51 -0.88 -13.09
N LYS A 35 7.61 -1.62 -12.95
CA LYS A 35 7.59 -3.09 -12.85
C LYS A 35 6.82 -3.64 -11.64
N ASP A 36 6.56 -2.83 -10.62
CA ASP A 36 5.82 -3.21 -9.43
C ASP A 36 4.29 -3.13 -9.66
N PHE A 37 3.84 -2.44 -10.72
CA PHE A 37 2.43 -2.29 -11.12
C PHE A 37 2.01 -3.45 -12.03
N ALA A 38 1.94 -4.65 -11.46
CA ALA A 38 1.69 -5.90 -12.18
C ALA A 38 0.19 -6.21 -12.41
N GLY A 39 -0.71 -5.37 -11.92
CA GLY A 39 -2.15 -5.52 -12.09
C GLY A 39 -2.62 -5.22 -13.52
N THR A 40 -3.84 -5.65 -13.82
CA THR A 40 -4.50 -5.37 -15.10
C THR A 40 -5.23 -4.04 -15.04
N PRO A 41 -5.01 -3.11 -15.98
CA PRO A 41 -5.79 -1.89 -16.11
C PRO A 41 -7.28 -2.15 -16.26
N ASP A 42 -8.09 -1.30 -15.64
CA ASP A 42 -9.54 -1.30 -15.86
C ASP A 42 -9.92 -0.45 -17.09
N ASN A 43 -11.21 -0.27 -17.33
CA ASN A 43 -11.74 0.59 -18.41
C ASN A 43 -12.10 2.00 -17.93
N GLY A 44 -11.64 2.41 -16.75
CA GLY A 44 -11.89 3.72 -16.15
C GLY A 44 -11.05 4.85 -16.79
N PRO A 45 -11.23 6.10 -16.35
CA PRO A 45 -10.56 7.25 -16.95
C PRO A 45 -9.10 7.43 -16.52
N HIS A 46 -8.60 6.60 -15.61
CA HIS A 46 -7.27 6.77 -15.01
C HIS A 46 -6.17 6.10 -15.84
N ASP A 47 -5.00 6.69 -15.83
CA ASP A 47 -3.80 6.19 -16.51
C ASP A 47 -3.02 5.17 -15.65
N ALA A 48 -3.14 5.27 -14.33
CA ALA A 48 -2.57 4.33 -13.38
C ALA A 48 -3.43 4.27 -12.11
N THR A 49 -3.16 3.29 -11.26
CA THR A 49 -3.77 3.18 -9.94
C THR A 49 -2.81 2.53 -8.97
N THR A 50 -2.66 3.15 -7.79
CA THR A 50 -1.98 2.58 -6.63
C THR A 50 -2.98 1.99 -5.65
N HIS A 51 -2.88 0.68 -5.40
CA HIS A 51 -3.61 0.02 -4.32
C HIS A 51 -2.69 -0.20 -3.12
N SER A 52 -2.66 0.77 -2.22
CA SER A 52 -1.97 0.67 -0.92
C SER A 52 -2.96 0.55 0.24
N TYR A 53 -2.56 -0.11 1.32
CA TYR A 53 -3.43 -0.36 2.46
C TYR A 53 -2.67 -0.55 3.78
N LEU A 54 -3.39 -0.40 4.89
CA LEU A 54 -2.91 -0.60 6.25
C LEU A 54 -3.22 -2.02 6.71
N ARG A 55 -2.22 -2.70 7.30
CA ARG A 55 -2.41 -3.96 8.01
C ARG A 55 -1.92 -3.79 9.44
N TYR A 56 -2.61 -4.39 10.41
CA TYR A 56 -2.12 -4.44 11.78
C TYR A 56 -2.32 -5.81 12.40
N THR A 57 -1.48 -6.12 13.38
CA THR A 57 -1.63 -7.25 14.28
C THR A 57 -1.40 -6.76 15.71
N PHE A 58 -1.91 -7.47 16.69
CA PHE A 58 -1.68 -7.14 18.08
C PHE A 58 -1.54 -8.39 18.94
N TYR A 59 -0.75 -8.25 20.00
CA TYR A 59 -0.65 -9.21 21.09
C TYR A 59 -1.33 -8.64 22.31
N HIS A 60 -2.14 -9.47 22.97
CA HIS A 60 -2.85 -9.11 24.19
C HIS A 60 -2.25 -9.86 25.37
N HIS A 61 -2.02 -9.14 26.45
CA HIS A 61 -1.63 -9.69 27.75
C HIS A 61 -2.44 -8.99 28.85
N LEU A 62 -2.75 -9.71 29.92
CA LEU A 62 -3.45 -9.15 31.07
C LEU A 62 -2.46 -9.04 32.24
N GLN A 63 -2.24 -7.83 32.74
CA GLN A 63 -1.39 -7.59 33.92
C GLN A 63 -2.18 -6.81 34.96
N ASP A 64 -2.31 -7.36 36.17
CA ASP A 64 -2.98 -6.72 37.31
C ASP A 64 -4.36 -6.12 36.96
N THR A 65 -5.17 -6.88 36.21
CA THR A 65 -6.50 -6.53 35.67
C THR A 65 -6.54 -5.49 34.53
N VAL A 66 -5.39 -4.99 34.08
CA VAL A 66 -5.27 -4.05 32.97
C VAL A 66 -4.93 -4.79 31.67
N HIS A 67 -5.67 -4.49 30.60
CA HIS A 67 -5.39 -4.98 29.26
C HIS A 67 -4.17 -4.28 28.68
N GLN A 68 -3.08 -5.01 28.46
CA GLN A 68 -1.91 -4.53 27.76
C GLN A 68 -1.89 -5.06 26.32
N LEU A 69 -1.74 -4.15 25.38
CA LEU A 69 -1.74 -4.44 23.96
C LEU A 69 -0.45 -3.95 23.32
N SER A 70 0.18 -4.82 22.56
CA SER A 70 1.35 -4.48 21.73
C SER A 70 0.98 -4.63 20.27
N PHE A 71 1.24 -3.61 19.47
CA PHE A 71 0.80 -3.54 18.08
C PHE A 71 1.97 -3.66 17.11
N LYS A 72 1.69 -4.22 15.94
CA LYS A 72 2.50 -4.08 14.73
C LYS A 72 1.61 -3.51 13.63
N VAL A 73 2.04 -2.42 13.00
CA VAL A 73 1.34 -1.78 11.88
C VAL A 73 2.25 -1.79 10.64
N GLU A 74 1.67 -2.09 9.49
CA GLU A 74 2.33 -2.20 8.21
C GLU A 74 1.59 -1.36 7.16
N CYS A 75 2.36 -0.64 6.33
CA CYS A 75 1.91 -0.04 5.09
C CYS A 75 2.33 -0.95 3.94
N LEU A 76 1.37 -1.37 3.12
CA LEU A 76 1.56 -2.38 2.08
C LEU A 76 1.04 -1.86 0.74
N PHE A 77 1.81 -2.10 -0.32
CA PHE A 77 1.44 -1.85 -1.71
C PHE A 77 1.12 -3.18 -2.40
N SER A 78 -0.06 -3.30 -3.00
CA SER A 78 -0.50 -4.53 -3.66
C SER A 78 -0.16 -4.49 -5.15
N THR A 79 0.88 -5.24 -5.55
CA THR A 79 1.37 -5.25 -6.94
C THR A 79 0.31 -5.72 -7.94
N GLN A 80 -0.54 -6.67 -7.55
CA GLN A 80 -1.58 -7.25 -8.43
C GLN A 80 -2.84 -6.38 -8.55
N ARG A 81 -3.02 -5.42 -7.64
CA ARG A 81 -4.16 -4.48 -7.66
C ARG A 81 -3.75 -3.08 -8.11
N SER A 82 -2.46 -2.89 -8.35
CA SER A 82 -1.90 -1.63 -8.84
C SER A 82 -1.44 -1.82 -10.27
N TRP A 83 -1.78 -0.89 -11.15
CA TRP A 83 -1.60 -1.04 -12.59
C TRP A 83 -1.29 0.30 -13.24
N VAL A 84 -0.75 0.25 -14.46
CA VAL A 84 -0.55 1.41 -15.34
C VAL A 84 -0.99 1.02 -16.76
N ARG A 85 -1.62 1.95 -17.49
CA ARG A 85 -1.99 1.74 -18.89
C ARG A 85 -0.71 1.66 -19.74
N PRO A 86 -0.60 0.68 -20.65
CA PRO A 86 0.54 0.61 -21.55
C PRO A 86 0.72 1.91 -22.33
N GLY A 87 1.92 2.49 -22.31
CA GLY A 87 2.27 3.75 -22.97
C GLY A 87 2.08 5.00 -22.11
N HIS A 88 1.53 4.88 -20.89
CA HIS A 88 1.35 6.00 -19.96
C HIS A 88 2.43 6.02 -18.84
N GLU A 89 3.44 5.16 -18.92
CA GLU A 89 4.54 5.09 -17.97
C GLU A 89 5.42 6.35 -18.02
N GLY A 90 5.08 7.36 -17.20
CA GLY A 90 5.80 8.63 -17.10
C GLY A 90 6.36 8.89 -15.70
N GLU A 91 7.50 9.58 -15.59
CA GLU A 91 8.12 9.87 -14.28
C GLU A 91 7.21 10.69 -13.35
N ASN A 92 6.46 11.66 -13.88
CA ASN A 92 5.54 12.48 -13.10
C ASN A 92 4.39 11.67 -12.52
N LEU A 93 3.82 10.78 -13.34
CA LEU A 93 2.76 9.87 -12.91
C LEU A 93 3.29 8.88 -11.88
N LEU A 94 4.51 8.35 -12.05
CA LEU A 94 5.09 7.45 -11.05
C LEU A 94 5.26 8.13 -9.69
N LYS A 95 5.66 9.41 -9.67
CA LYS A 95 5.74 10.21 -8.43
C LYS A 95 4.36 10.42 -7.80
N HIS A 96 3.33 10.63 -8.61
CA HIS A 96 1.96 10.74 -8.14
C HIS A 96 1.51 9.46 -7.44
N GLU A 97 1.73 8.32 -8.10
CA GLU A 97 1.43 6.99 -7.56
C GLU A 97 2.26 6.66 -6.30
N GLN A 98 3.54 7.05 -6.27
CA GLN A 98 4.38 6.94 -5.08
C GLN A 98 3.81 7.74 -3.91
N LEU A 99 3.30 8.95 -4.15
CA LEU A 99 2.79 9.79 -3.07
C LEU A 99 1.55 9.18 -2.40
N HIS A 100 0.69 8.48 -3.13
CA HIS A 100 -0.40 7.69 -2.53
C HIS A 100 0.11 6.61 -1.57
N PHE A 101 1.22 5.96 -1.91
CA PHE A 101 1.85 4.99 -1.02
C PHE A 101 2.46 5.65 0.23
N ASP A 102 3.08 6.83 0.06
CA ASP A 102 3.66 7.62 1.16
C ASP A 102 2.57 8.17 2.11
N ILE A 103 1.43 8.61 1.57
CA ILE A 103 0.24 8.97 2.36
C ILE A 103 -0.18 7.77 3.21
N THR A 104 -0.23 6.57 2.63
CA THR A 104 -0.59 5.37 3.40
C THR A 104 0.43 5.07 4.50
N GLU A 105 1.73 5.24 4.28
CA GLU A 105 2.73 5.10 5.35
C GLU A 105 2.57 6.16 6.45
N LEU A 106 2.27 7.41 6.09
CA LEU A 106 1.96 8.44 7.08
C LEU A 106 0.81 8.00 7.99
N PHE A 107 -0.24 7.40 7.42
CA PHE A 107 -1.36 6.90 8.21
C PHE A 107 -1.05 5.60 8.96
N ALA A 108 -0.09 4.78 8.51
CA ALA A 108 0.43 3.66 9.30
C ALA A 108 1.11 4.16 10.58
N ARG A 109 1.92 5.22 10.48
CA ARG A 109 2.59 5.84 11.64
C ARG A 109 1.58 6.49 12.60
N LYS A 110 0.58 7.22 12.06
CA LYS A 110 -0.52 7.76 12.87
C LYS A 110 -1.34 6.68 13.55
N LEU A 111 -1.59 5.55 12.88
CA LEU A 111 -2.31 4.42 13.46
C LEU A 111 -1.54 3.84 14.65
N MET A 112 -0.24 3.60 14.50
CA MET A 112 0.61 3.12 15.59
C MET A 112 0.59 4.09 16.78
N ALA A 113 0.74 5.39 16.52
CA ALA A 113 0.67 6.41 17.56
C ALA A 113 -0.69 6.42 18.28
N ALA A 114 -1.79 6.30 17.54
CA ALA A 114 -3.13 6.26 18.11
C ALA A 114 -3.38 5.00 18.95
N PHE A 115 -2.87 3.84 18.52
CA PHE A 115 -2.93 2.61 19.30
C PHE A 115 -2.14 2.72 20.61
N ASN A 116 -0.93 3.26 20.57
CA ASN A 116 -0.07 3.38 21.75
C ASN A 116 -0.56 4.45 22.75
N ALA A 117 -1.32 5.45 22.29
CA ALA A 117 -1.88 6.49 23.14
C ALA A 117 -3.23 6.11 23.79
N ALA A 118 -3.89 5.05 23.31
CA ALA A 118 -5.19 4.63 23.80
C ALA A 118 -5.07 3.85 25.12
N THR A 119 -6.07 4.00 25.99
CA THR A 119 -6.31 3.08 27.10
C THR A 119 -7.44 2.15 26.71
N TYR A 120 -7.23 0.85 26.90
CA TYR A 120 -8.15 -0.17 26.44
C TYR A 120 -8.95 -0.79 27.58
N THR A 121 -10.24 -0.98 27.35
CA THR A 121 -11.15 -1.65 28.29
C THR A 121 -11.27 -3.14 27.98
N ALA A 122 -12.21 -3.82 28.64
CA ALA A 122 -12.58 -5.18 28.26
C ALA A 122 -13.07 -5.30 26.80
N ASN A 123 -13.54 -4.19 26.19
CA ASN A 123 -14.00 -4.10 24.81
C ASN A 123 -12.88 -3.65 23.84
N TYR A 124 -11.64 -4.03 24.14
CA TYR A 124 -10.47 -3.57 23.39
C TYR A 124 -10.53 -3.87 21.89
N ARG A 125 -11.25 -4.91 21.46
CA ARG A 125 -11.36 -5.27 20.03
C ARG A 125 -12.16 -4.23 19.27
N GLU A 126 -13.28 -3.80 19.83
CA GLU A 126 -14.14 -2.77 19.29
C GLU A 126 -13.42 -1.41 19.29
N GLU A 127 -12.67 -1.10 20.35
CA GLU A 127 -11.87 0.12 20.47
C GLU A 127 -10.75 0.17 19.42
N ILE A 128 -9.99 -0.92 19.25
CA ILE A 128 -8.98 -1.06 18.20
C ILE A 128 -9.61 -0.85 16.82
N GLN A 129 -10.74 -1.50 16.56
CA GLN A 129 -11.42 -1.40 15.27
C GLN A 129 -11.93 0.02 15.00
N ALA A 130 -12.47 0.70 16.01
CA ALA A 130 -12.92 2.09 15.89
C ALA A 130 -11.76 3.03 15.56
N ILE A 131 -10.61 2.87 16.24
CA ILE A 131 -9.40 3.64 15.94
C ILE A 131 -8.95 3.38 14.50
N PHE A 132 -8.89 2.10 14.08
CA PHE A 132 -8.48 1.74 12.73
C PHE A 132 -9.39 2.36 11.67
N GLN A 133 -10.71 2.26 11.83
CA GLN A 133 -11.66 2.78 10.84
C GLN A 133 -11.55 4.29 10.70
N ARG A 134 -11.45 5.02 11.82
CA ARG A 134 -11.24 6.47 11.79
C ARG A 134 -9.97 6.83 11.02
N ILE A 135 -8.84 6.22 11.37
CA ILE A 135 -7.55 6.52 10.73
C ILE A 135 -7.53 6.13 9.25
N ASN A 136 -8.16 5.02 8.88
CA ASN A 136 -8.26 4.60 7.48
C ASN A 136 -9.27 5.44 6.67
N ASN A 137 -10.27 6.05 7.31
CA ASN A 137 -11.12 7.07 6.66
C ASN A 137 -10.33 8.34 6.40
N ASP A 138 -9.63 8.86 7.40
CA ASP A 138 -8.78 10.06 7.25
C ASP A 138 -7.72 9.86 6.16
N ARG A 139 -7.17 8.64 6.02
CA ARG A 139 -6.28 8.26 4.93
C ARG A 139 -6.94 8.42 3.56
N ARG A 140 -8.13 7.84 3.40
CA ARG A 140 -8.90 7.90 2.15
C ARG A 140 -9.24 9.34 1.79
N ASP A 141 -9.66 10.14 2.76
CA ASP A 141 -9.99 11.55 2.56
C ASP A 141 -8.76 12.35 2.10
N MET A 142 -7.58 12.08 2.67
CA MET A 142 -6.34 12.74 2.25
C MET A 142 -5.90 12.33 0.83
N GLN A 143 -6.05 11.06 0.44
CA GLN A 143 -5.77 10.63 -0.94
C GLN A 143 -6.72 11.30 -1.93
N THR A 144 -8.03 11.31 -1.66
CA THR A 144 -9.03 12.00 -2.51
C THR A 144 -8.73 13.48 -2.65
N LYS A 145 -8.33 14.14 -1.54
CA LYS A 145 -7.96 15.55 -1.56
C LYS A 145 -6.70 15.78 -2.39
N TYR A 146 -5.71 14.91 -2.28
CA TYR A 146 -4.48 14.98 -3.08
C TYR A 146 -4.78 14.82 -4.58
N ASP A 147 -5.58 13.82 -4.97
CA ASP A 147 -6.02 13.62 -6.36
C ASP A 147 -6.72 14.86 -6.92
N THR A 148 -7.69 15.37 -6.16
CA THR A 148 -8.47 16.56 -6.56
C THR A 148 -7.57 17.77 -6.76
N GLN A 149 -6.66 18.03 -5.82
CA GLN A 149 -5.84 19.24 -5.85
C GLN A 149 -4.68 19.15 -6.84
N SER A 150 -4.10 17.98 -7.05
CA SER A 150 -3.07 17.78 -8.09
C SER A 150 -3.67 17.59 -9.48
N ASN A 151 -5.00 17.63 -9.61
CA ASN A 151 -5.74 17.30 -10.82
C ASN A 151 -5.28 15.96 -11.41
N HIS A 152 -5.24 14.90 -10.59
CA HIS A 152 -4.77 13.56 -10.98
C HIS A 152 -3.40 13.59 -11.68
N SER A 153 -2.40 14.21 -11.05
CA SER A 153 -1.02 14.42 -11.54
C SER A 153 -0.81 15.51 -12.60
N HIS A 154 -1.87 16.12 -13.16
CA HIS A 154 -1.72 17.15 -14.19
C HIS A 154 -1.16 18.47 -13.67
N ASP A 155 -1.45 18.83 -12.41
CA ASP A 155 -0.85 20.00 -11.75
C ASP A 155 0.43 19.60 -10.99
N LYS A 156 1.56 19.73 -11.69
CA LYS A 156 2.90 19.43 -11.14
C LYS A 156 3.29 20.35 -9.97
N GLY A 157 2.77 21.58 -9.95
CA GLY A 157 3.08 22.56 -8.91
C GLY A 157 2.43 22.16 -7.58
N LEU A 158 1.13 21.86 -7.61
CA LEU A 158 0.41 21.38 -6.43
C LEU A 158 0.88 19.99 -6.01
N GLN A 159 1.23 19.11 -6.96
CA GLN A 159 1.86 17.83 -6.61
C GLN A 159 3.15 18.02 -5.81
N ALA A 160 4.06 18.90 -6.22
CA ALA A 160 5.30 19.15 -5.49
C ALA A 160 5.05 19.71 -4.07
N VAL A 161 4.02 20.56 -3.90
CA VAL A 161 3.60 21.05 -2.58
C VAL A 161 3.14 19.89 -1.69
N TRP A 162 2.36 18.95 -2.24
CA TRP A 162 1.91 17.75 -1.53
C TRP A 162 3.07 16.81 -1.19
N GLU A 163 4.00 16.58 -2.13
CA GLU A 163 5.20 15.78 -1.90
C GLU A 163 6.00 16.31 -0.70
N GLN A 164 6.26 17.62 -0.66
CA GLN A 164 6.95 18.26 0.45
C GLN A 164 6.15 18.17 1.76
N TYR A 165 4.82 18.38 1.69
CA TYR A 165 3.96 18.30 2.86
C TYR A 165 3.96 16.90 3.49
N VAL A 166 3.80 15.85 2.69
CA VAL A 166 3.79 14.45 3.16
C VAL A 166 5.18 14.07 3.68
N HIS A 167 6.25 14.47 2.98
CA HIS A 167 7.62 14.24 3.44
C HIS A 167 7.86 14.85 4.84
N ASN A 168 7.50 16.11 5.04
CA ASN A 168 7.62 16.78 6.34
C ASN A 168 6.79 16.08 7.43
N LYS A 169 5.61 15.56 7.08
CA LYS A 169 4.77 14.80 8.01
C LYS A 169 5.36 13.44 8.36
N LEU A 170 6.00 12.76 7.42
CA LEU A 170 6.71 11.51 7.70
C LEU A 170 7.86 11.76 8.68
N GLU A 171 8.63 12.83 8.53
CA GLU A 171 9.71 13.16 9.49
C GLU A 171 9.17 13.53 10.89
N GLN A 172 7.98 14.12 10.99
CA GLN A 172 7.31 14.40 12.27
C GLN A 172 6.79 13.13 12.98
N PHE A 173 6.56 12.05 12.24
CA PHE A 173 6.09 10.77 12.76
C PHE A 173 7.12 9.67 12.47
N PRO A 174 8.32 9.70 13.06
CA PRO A 174 9.35 8.72 12.75
C PRO A 174 8.90 7.31 13.16
N ARG A 175 9.39 6.28 12.44
CA ARG A 175 9.32 4.92 12.96
C ARG A 175 10.36 4.78 14.07
N ASN A 176 9.91 4.44 15.26
CA ASN A 176 10.81 3.96 16.31
C ASN A 176 11.10 2.48 16.00
N TYR A 177 12.25 2.22 15.39
CA TYR A 177 12.75 0.86 15.17
C TYR A 177 13.47 0.35 16.42
#